data_AF-A0A375EGH6-F1
#
_entry.id   AF-A0A375EGH6-F1
#
_cell.length_a   1.000
_cell.length_b   1.000
_cell.length_c   1.000
_cell.angle_alpha   90.00
_cell.angle_beta   90.00
_cell.angle_gamma   90.00
#
_symmetry.space_group_name_H-M   'P 1'
#
loop_
_entity.id
_entity.type
_entity.pdbx_description
1 polymer ?
#
loop_
_entity_poly.entity_id
_entity_poly.type
_entity_poly.pdbx_seq_one_letter_code
_entity_poly.pdbx_strand_id
1 'polypeptide(L)'
;MQLLSKSTGVDEADVDLEQLVDAIANVIRQKSRDVHLLTTQGNCSNRAECNGDLGTDSAGANQFVAELGKEDYYRDGKQLWVYQPPINKDLSRRLQEPRDAYQLSRLRDSERCLNTVRDAPELEIRRLNLEARNRKEMPSIKREVLKNASSCISGEPLGQDAEVHHEGRVADRPDLSVEPSNMRAVNSGIHRLIHAEQAHTPQALDALGKREGWPQTKREPEPEPEPEPEHEASLPPKYRGPKTGNT
;
A
#
# COMPACT_ATOMS: atom_id res chain seq x y z
N MET A 1 -53.64 -18.26 -52.56
CA MET A 1 -52.53 -17.43 -53.05
C MET A 1 -51.73 -16.94 -51.85
N GLN A 2 -50.44 -17.28 -51.82
CA GLN A 2 -49.44 -16.66 -50.95
C GLN A 2 -49.37 -15.15 -51.21
N LEU A 3 -48.98 -14.37 -50.19
CA LEU A 3 -47.84 -13.45 -50.31
C LEU A 3 -47.26 -13.17 -48.91
N LEU A 4 -45.96 -13.44 -48.81
CA LEU A 4 -45.04 -13.23 -47.69
C LEU A 4 -44.55 -11.77 -47.66
N SER A 5 -44.34 -11.21 -46.45
CA SER A 5 -43.17 -10.40 -46.03
C SER A 5 -43.47 -9.75 -44.69
N LYS A 6 -42.59 -9.57 -43.70
CA LYS A 6 -41.22 -10.00 -43.40
C LYS A 6 -41.08 -9.78 -41.89
N SER A 7 -40.32 -10.64 -41.25
CA SER A 7 -39.95 -10.57 -39.84
C SER A 7 -39.30 -9.23 -39.45
N THR A 8 -39.84 -8.57 -38.44
CA THR A 8 -39.04 -7.77 -37.50
C THR A 8 -38.98 -8.55 -36.20
N GLY A 9 -38.22 -9.64 -36.23
CA GLY A 9 -37.68 -10.23 -35.02
C GLY A 9 -36.59 -9.31 -34.53
N VAL A 10 -36.93 -8.45 -33.58
CA VAL A 10 -35.96 -7.95 -32.61
C VAL A 10 -36.47 -8.54 -31.31
N ASP A 11 -36.04 -9.76 -31.03
CA ASP A 11 -36.10 -10.29 -29.68
C ASP A 11 -35.36 -9.28 -28.81
N GLU A 12 -36.07 -8.62 -27.91
CA GLU A 12 -35.45 -8.01 -26.73
C GLU A 12 -34.72 -9.15 -26.06
N ALA A 13 -33.40 -9.22 -26.26
CA ALA A 13 -32.57 -10.15 -25.53
C ALA A 13 -32.74 -9.76 -24.06
N ASP A 14 -33.50 -10.58 -23.33
CA ASP A 14 -33.47 -10.63 -21.87
C ASP A 14 -32.01 -10.84 -21.48
N VAL A 15 -31.31 -9.73 -21.26
CA VAL A 15 -29.99 -9.75 -20.66
C VAL A 15 -30.24 -10.21 -19.24
N ASP A 16 -30.04 -11.50 -19.02
CA ASP A 16 -30.11 -12.12 -17.71
C ASP A 16 -29.26 -11.29 -16.74
N LEU A 17 -29.94 -10.58 -15.85
CA LEU A 17 -29.32 -9.61 -14.97
C LEU A 17 -28.29 -10.30 -14.06
N GLU A 18 -28.48 -11.58 -13.74
CA GLU A 18 -27.49 -12.38 -13.02
C GLU A 18 -26.26 -12.66 -13.89
N GLN A 19 -26.42 -12.98 -15.18
CA GLN A 19 -25.29 -13.14 -16.10
C GLN A 19 -24.55 -11.83 -16.35
N LEU A 20 -25.25 -10.69 -16.39
CA LEU A 20 -24.62 -9.38 -16.52
C LEU A 20 -23.84 -9.01 -15.24
N VAL A 21 -24.42 -9.28 -14.06
CA VAL A 21 -23.75 -9.09 -12.78
C VAL A 21 -22.53 -10.00 -12.65
N ASP A 22 -22.63 -11.27 -13.05
CA ASP A 22 -21.51 -12.22 -13.05
C ASP A 22 -20.45 -11.87 -14.09
N ALA A 23 -20.84 -11.37 -15.27
CA ALA A 23 -19.92 -10.88 -16.28
C ALA A 23 -19.18 -9.61 -15.81
N ILE A 24 -19.88 -8.68 -15.16
CA ILE A 24 -19.27 -7.48 -14.55
C ILE A 24 -18.34 -7.89 -13.40
N ALA A 25 -18.77 -8.79 -12.52
CA ALA A 25 -17.94 -9.34 -11.44
C ALA A 25 -16.70 -10.06 -12.00
N ASN A 26 -16.83 -10.80 -13.09
CA ASN A 26 -15.72 -11.46 -13.76
C ASN A 26 -14.78 -10.48 -14.47
N VAL A 27 -15.30 -9.41 -15.10
CA VAL A 27 -14.48 -8.34 -15.68
C VAL A 27 -13.76 -7.55 -14.59
N ILE A 28 -14.40 -7.28 -13.45
CA ILE A 28 -13.75 -6.70 -12.27
C ILE A 28 -12.67 -7.65 -11.76
N ARG A 29 -12.94 -8.95 -11.64
CA ARG A 29 -11.95 -9.97 -11.25
C ARG A 29 -10.77 -10.07 -12.23
N GLN A 30 -11.02 -10.02 -13.54
CA GLN A 30 -9.97 -10.06 -14.57
C GLN A 30 -9.16 -8.76 -14.62
N LYS A 31 -9.81 -7.60 -14.63
CA LYS A 31 -9.11 -6.29 -14.58
C LYS A 31 -8.35 -6.10 -13.27
N SER A 32 -8.86 -6.64 -12.15
CA SER A 32 -8.18 -6.64 -10.86
C SER A 32 -6.96 -7.55 -10.75
N ARG A 33 -6.66 -8.39 -11.76
CA ARG A 33 -5.46 -9.23 -11.78
C ARG A 33 -4.30 -8.61 -12.56
N ASP A 34 -4.59 -7.79 -13.57
CA ASP A 34 -3.57 -7.19 -14.44
C ASP A 34 -3.23 -5.73 -14.05
N VAL A 35 -4.17 -4.99 -13.45
CA VAL A 35 -4.05 -3.56 -13.11
C VAL A 35 -3.78 -3.35 -11.62
N HIS A 36 -4.32 -4.24 -10.80
CA HIS A 36 -4.17 -4.19 -9.34
C HIS A 36 -3.54 -5.49 -8.83
N LEU A 37 -2.65 -5.44 -7.85
CA LEU A 37 -2.20 -6.63 -7.14
C LEU A 37 -2.97 -6.77 -5.83
N LEU A 38 -3.65 -7.90 -5.68
CA LEU A 38 -4.31 -8.31 -4.43
C LEU A 38 -3.26 -8.69 -3.37
N THR A 39 -2.93 -7.77 -2.46
CA THR A 39 -2.09 -8.08 -1.27
C THR A 39 -2.95 -8.40 -0.05
N THR A 40 -2.32 -8.84 1.03
CA THR A 40 -2.98 -9.07 2.34
C THR A 40 -3.43 -7.78 3.01
N GLN A 41 -2.80 -6.64 2.71
CA GLN A 41 -3.09 -5.32 3.28
C GLN A 41 -4.12 -4.52 2.47
N GLY A 42 -4.41 -4.96 1.23
CA GLY A 42 -5.33 -4.28 0.32
C GLY A 42 -4.80 -4.20 -1.11
N ASN A 43 -5.58 -3.54 -1.96
CA ASN A 43 -5.23 -3.15 -3.33
C ASN A 43 -3.84 -2.54 -3.45
N CYS A 44 -2.98 -3.01 -4.36
CA CYS A 44 -1.93 -2.16 -4.92
C CYS A 44 -2.27 -1.81 -6.36
N SER A 45 -2.07 -0.56 -6.78
CA SER A 45 -2.10 -0.18 -8.21
C SER A 45 -0.68 -0.15 -8.75
N ASN A 46 -0.48 -0.62 -9.97
CA ASN A 46 0.79 -0.41 -10.65
C ASN A 46 1.00 1.09 -10.88
N ARG A 47 2.25 1.57 -10.79
CA ARG A 47 2.61 2.96 -11.15
C ARG A 47 1.98 3.39 -12.48
N ALA A 48 1.99 2.54 -13.51
CA ALA A 48 1.45 2.87 -14.83
C ALA A 48 -0.03 3.30 -14.78
N GLU A 49 -0.77 2.78 -13.81
CA GLU A 49 -2.22 2.97 -13.65
C GLU A 49 -2.56 4.21 -12.81
N CYS A 50 -1.59 4.77 -12.07
CA CYS A 50 -1.81 5.98 -11.27
C CYS A 50 -2.31 7.18 -12.10
N ASN A 51 -1.99 7.25 -13.40
CA ASN A 51 -2.54 8.26 -14.30
C ASN A 51 -4.08 8.15 -14.39
N GLY A 52 -4.55 6.92 -14.61
CA GLY A 52 -5.96 6.58 -14.73
C GLY A 52 -6.69 6.78 -13.41
N ASP A 53 -6.13 6.21 -12.34
CA ASP A 53 -6.67 6.28 -10.98
C ASP A 53 -6.84 7.73 -10.55
N LEU A 54 -5.79 8.56 -10.67
CA LEU A 54 -5.78 9.95 -10.18
C LEU A 54 -6.33 10.98 -11.18
N GLY A 55 -6.88 10.53 -12.31
CA GLY A 55 -7.43 11.40 -13.36
C GLY A 55 -6.41 12.44 -13.85
N THR A 56 -5.16 12.04 -14.03
CA THR A 56 -4.01 12.93 -14.28
C THR A 56 -3.14 12.41 -15.42
N ASP A 57 -2.25 13.26 -15.92
CA ASP A 57 -1.22 12.85 -16.88
C ASP A 57 -0.01 12.17 -16.21
N SER A 58 0.95 11.71 -17.01
CA SER A 58 2.15 11.04 -16.52
C SER A 58 2.99 11.91 -15.58
N ALA A 59 3.01 13.23 -15.80
CA ALA A 59 3.75 14.16 -14.96
C ALA A 59 3.13 14.25 -13.56
N GLY A 60 1.81 14.44 -13.47
CA GLY A 60 1.12 14.50 -12.19
C GLY A 60 1.18 13.18 -11.40
N ALA A 61 1.18 12.05 -12.08
CA ALA A 61 1.37 10.77 -11.40
C ALA A 61 2.83 10.50 -11.00
N ASN A 62 3.82 11.05 -11.73
CA ASN A 62 5.23 10.99 -11.33
C ASN A 62 5.44 11.80 -10.06
N GLN A 63 4.84 12.98 -10.00
CA GLN A 63 4.85 13.81 -8.79
C GLN A 63 4.24 13.06 -7.61
N PHE A 64 3.05 12.47 -7.77
CA PHE A 64 2.42 11.67 -6.73
C PHE A 64 3.35 10.56 -6.21
N VAL A 65 3.99 9.80 -7.11
CA VAL A 65 4.89 8.71 -6.71
C VAL A 65 6.19 9.21 -6.06
N ALA A 66 6.70 10.37 -6.47
CA ALA A 66 7.88 10.98 -5.85
C ALA A 66 7.61 11.45 -4.41
N GLU A 67 6.35 11.68 -4.04
CA GLU A 67 5.93 12.13 -2.70
C GLU A 67 5.58 10.95 -1.75
N LEU A 68 5.63 9.70 -2.22
CA LEU A 68 5.29 8.52 -1.41
C LEU A 68 6.36 8.17 -0.38
N GLY A 69 5.92 7.77 0.81
CA GLY A 69 6.78 7.15 1.82
C GLY A 69 7.23 5.73 1.40
N LYS A 70 8.26 5.20 2.06
CA LYS A 70 8.73 3.81 1.79
C LYS A 70 7.68 2.76 2.13
N GLU A 71 6.76 3.09 3.02
CA GLU A 71 5.62 2.30 3.47
C GLU A 71 4.42 2.36 2.52
N ASP A 72 4.41 3.29 1.56
CA ASP A 72 3.28 3.55 0.65
C ASP A 72 3.37 2.74 -0.66
N TYR A 73 4.49 2.07 -0.90
CA TYR A 73 4.68 1.23 -2.08
C TYR A 73 5.57 0.02 -1.77
N TYR A 74 5.57 -0.96 -2.67
CA TYR A 74 6.63 -1.96 -2.75
C TYR A 74 7.10 -2.11 -4.20
N ARG A 75 8.29 -2.66 -4.39
CA ARG A 75 8.88 -2.90 -5.71
C ARG A 75 8.99 -4.39 -5.98
N ASP A 76 8.55 -4.81 -7.16
CA ASP A 76 8.74 -6.16 -7.70
C ASP A 76 9.56 -6.06 -9.00
N GLY A 77 10.87 -6.27 -8.87
CA GLY A 77 11.82 -6.00 -9.94
C GLY A 77 11.76 -4.54 -10.42
N LYS A 78 11.34 -4.33 -11.66
CA LYS A 78 11.18 -2.99 -12.27
C LYS A 78 9.80 -2.37 -12.03
N GLN A 79 8.86 -3.12 -11.48
CA GLN A 79 7.50 -2.64 -11.24
C GLN A 79 7.41 -2.00 -9.86
N LEU A 80 6.78 -0.83 -9.82
CA LEU A 80 6.42 -0.16 -8.57
C LEU A 80 4.91 -0.28 -8.37
N TRP A 81 4.54 -0.79 -7.21
CA TRP A 81 3.17 -1.05 -6.81
C TRP A 81 2.83 -0.17 -5.62
N VAL A 82 1.87 0.72 -5.79
CA VAL A 82 1.44 1.69 -4.79
C VAL A 82 0.26 1.12 -4.01
N TYR A 83 0.31 1.16 -2.68
CA TYR A 83 -0.84 0.75 -1.86
C TYR A 83 -2.03 1.70 -2.05
N GLN A 84 -3.25 1.19 -1.90
CA GLN A 84 -4.47 1.99 -2.05
C GLN A 84 -4.60 3.22 -1.11
N PRO A 85 -4.19 3.19 0.17
CA PRO A 85 -4.37 4.32 1.08
C PRO A 85 -3.82 5.68 0.58
N PRO A 86 -2.57 5.79 0.09
CA PRO A 86 -2.08 7.05 -0.48
C PRO A 86 -2.84 7.47 -1.75
N ILE A 87 -3.29 6.53 -2.59
CA ILE A 87 -4.12 6.84 -3.78
C ILE A 87 -5.46 7.43 -3.34
N ASN A 88 -6.12 6.82 -2.37
CA ASN A 88 -7.40 7.31 -1.82
C ASN A 88 -7.24 8.67 -1.14
N LYS A 89 -6.13 8.91 -0.43
CA LYS A 89 -5.81 10.23 0.13
C LYS A 89 -5.71 11.30 -0.96
N ASP A 90 -5.01 11.00 -2.05
CA ASP A 90 -4.85 11.94 -3.16
C ASP A 90 -6.15 12.15 -3.95
N LEU A 91 -6.92 11.08 -4.18
CA LEU A 91 -8.27 11.15 -4.76
C LEU A 91 -9.20 12.06 -3.95
N SER A 92 -9.23 11.87 -2.63
CA SER A 92 -10.05 12.67 -1.72
C SER A 92 -9.70 14.15 -1.80
N ARG A 93 -8.41 14.49 -1.86
CA ARG A 93 -7.95 15.86 -2.10
C ARG A 93 -8.44 16.40 -3.46
N ARG A 94 -8.20 15.66 -4.54
CA ARG A 94 -8.56 16.08 -5.91
C ARG A 94 -10.05 16.28 -6.10
N LEU A 95 -10.89 15.47 -5.44
CA LEU A 95 -12.35 15.58 -5.48
C LEU A 95 -12.88 16.86 -4.81
N GLN A 96 -12.11 17.47 -3.91
CA GLN A 96 -12.46 18.72 -3.22
C GLN A 96 -11.95 19.96 -3.97
N GLU A 97 -11.12 19.79 -4.99
CA GLU A 97 -10.56 20.88 -5.79
C GLU A 97 -11.53 21.33 -6.90
N PRO A 98 -11.49 22.61 -7.32
CA PRO A 98 -12.30 23.09 -8.43
C PRO A 98 -11.87 22.42 -9.73
N ARG A 99 -12.75 21.58 -10.28
CA ARG A 99 -12.54 20.78 -11.49
C ARG A 99 -13.81 20.76 -12.33
N ASP A 100 -13.68 20.46 -13.62
CA ASP A 100 -14.85 20.31 -14.47
C ASP A 100 -15.63 19.02 -14.14
N ALA A 101 -16.88 18.97 -14.60
CA ALA A 101 -17.79 17.87 -14.29
C ALA A 101 -17.29 16.51 -14.81
N TYR A 102 -16.58 16.48 -15.94
CA TYR A 102 -16.06 15.24 -16.51
C TYR A 102 -14.89 14.71 -15.68
N GLN A 103 -13.96 15.57 -15.28
CA GLN A 103 -12.87 15.21 -14.36
C GLN A 103 -13.40 14.70 -13.02
N LEU A 104 -14.36 15.40 -12.41
CA LEU A 104 -14.98 14.96 -11.16
C LEU A 104 -15.69 13.61 -11.32
N SER A 105 -16.38 13.39 -12.43
CA SER A 105 -17.02 12.10 -12.71
C SER A 105 -16.01 10.96 -12.77
N ARG A 106 -14.86 11.17 -13.43
CA ARG A 106 -13.79 10.17 -13.52
C ARG A 106 -13.17 9.86 -12.16
N LEU A 107 -12.85 10.89 -11.37
CA LEU A 107 -12.27 10.71 -10.03
C LEU A 107 -13.21 9.93 -9.09
N ARG A 108 -14.52 10.21 -9.15
CA ARG A 108 -15.55 9.47 -8.39
C ARG A 108 -15.67 8.02 -8.82
N ASP A 109 -15.49 7.76 -10.11
CA ASP A 109 -15.48 6.39 -10.64
C ASP A 109 -14.24 5.63 -10.16
N SER A 110 -13.05 6.24 -10.25
CA SER A 110 -11.81 5.67 -9.69
C SER A 110 -11.92 5.34 -8.20
N GLU A 111 -12.42 6.28 -7.39
CA GLU A 111 -12.64 6.05 -5.94
C GLU A 111 -13.60 4.87 -5.70
N ARG A 112 -14.69 4.78 -6.46
CA ARG A 112 -15.63 3.67 -6.37
C ARG A 112 -14.98 2.34 -6.74
N CYS A 113 -14.21 2.30 -7.82
CA CYS A 113 -13.50 1.10 -8.24
C CYS A 113 -12.55 0.64 -7.14
N LEU A 114 -11.67 1.51 -6.64
CA LEU A 114 -10.69 1.16 -5.61
C LEU A 114 -11.35 0.65 -4.32
N ASN A 115 -12.42 1.31 -3.87
CA ASN A 115 -13.19 0.91 -2.69
C ASN A 115 -13.92 -0.43 -2.92
N THR A 116 -14.46 -0.67 -4.12
CA THR A 116 -15.07 -1.96 -4.48
C THR A 116 -14.06 -3.09 -4.33
N VAL A 117 -12.83 -2.89 -4.81
CA VAL A 117 -11.81 -3.91 -4.67
C VAL A 117 -11.36 -4.07 -3.21
N ARG A 118 -11.28 -2.98 -2.42
CA ARG A 118 -10.97 -3.04 -0.97
C ARG A 118 -11.97 -3.90 -0.20
N ASP A 119 -13.25 -3.74 -0.53
CA ASP A 119 -14.39 -4.36 0.16
C ASP A 119 -14.80 -5.72 -0.45
N ALA A 120 -14.00 -6.24 -1.38
CA ALA A 120 -14.25 -7.54 -1.99
C ALA A 120 -14.31 -8.65 -0.92
N PRO A 121 -15.38 -9.49 -0.90
CA PRO A 121 -15.53 -10.57 0.08
C PRO A 121 -14.34 -11.52 0.14
N GLU A 122 -13.70 -11.78 -0.99
CA GLU A 122 -12.52 -12.64 -1.09
C GLU A 122 -11.32 -12.08 -0.30
N LEU A 123 -11.15 -10.75 -0.30
CA LEU A 123 -10.12 -10.10 0.50
C LEU A 123 -10.45 -10.11 1.98
N GLU A 124 -11.72 -9.96 2.33
CA GLU A 124 -12.16 -10.04 3.72
C GLU A 124 -11.83 -11.41 4.32
N ILE A 125 -12.18 -12.49 3.61
CA ILE A 125 -11.83 -13.86 4.01
C ILE A 125 -10.32 -14.01 4.18
N ARG A 126 -9.52 -13.42 3.29
CA ARG A 126 -8.05 -13.47 3.37
C ARG A 126 -7.52 -12.76 4.61
N ARG A 127 -8.05 -11.58 4.95
CA ARG A 127 -7.68 -10.83 6.17
C ARG A 127 -8.02 -11.61 7.43
N LEU A 128 -9.22 -12.20 7.49
CA LEU A 128 -9.66 -13.03 8.62
C LEU A 128 -8.78 -14.27 8.80
N ASN A 129 -8.41 -14.95 7.71
CA ASN A 129 -7.51 -16.09 7.77
C ASN A 129 -6.10 -15.69 8.26
N LEU A 130 -5.60 -14.53 7.84
CA LEU A 130 -4.32 -14.02 8.29
C LEU A 130 -4.35 -13.66 9.79
N GLU A 131 -5.41 -13.00 10.27
CA GLU A 131 -5.60 -12.75 11.71
C GLU A 131 -5.58 -14.05 12.51
N ALA A 132 -6.37 -15.04 12.09
CA ALA A 132 -6.50 -16.30 12.81
C ALA A 132 -5.17 -17.05 12.87
N ARG A 133 -4.41 -17.03 11.76
CA ARG A 133 -3.06 -17.57 11.68
C ARG A 133 -2.12 -16.83 12.63
N ASN A 134 -2.10 -15.50 12.57
CA ASN A 134 -1.22 -14.68 13.41
C ASN A 134 -1.49 -14.92 14.89
N ARG A 135 -2.75 -14.96 15.30
CA ARG A 135 -3.17 -15.27 16.67
C ARG A 135 -2.71 -16.66 17.13
N LYS A 136 -2.73 -17.65 16.24
CA LYS A 136 -2.26 -19.02 16.52
C LYS A 136 -0.73 -19.09 16.65
N GLU A 137 0.01 -18.39 15.79
CA GLU A 137 1.48 -18.46 15.72
C GLU A 137 2.18 -17.59 16.78
N MET A 138 1.54 -16.48 17.18
CA MET A 138 2.06 -15.48 18.12
C MET A 138 2.72 -16.06 19.38
N PRO A 139 2.11 -17.01 20.13
CA PRO A 139 2.75 -17.52 21.34
C PRO A 139 4.05 -18.28 21.09
N SER A 140 4.16 -18.95 19.93
CA SER A 140 5.39 -19.64 19.55
C SER A 140 6.50 -18.65 19.21
N ILE A 141 6.16 -17.64 18.42
CA ILE A 141 7.10 -16.61 17.98
C ILE A 141 7.61 -15.79 19.17
N LYS A 142 6.73 -15.40 20.11
CA LYS A 142 7.15 -14.70 21.34
C LYS A 142 8.15 -15.52 22.16
N ARG A 143 7.94 -16.84 22.28
CA ARG A 143 8.91 -17.72 22.97
C ARG A 143 10.24 -17.79 22.25
N GLU A 144 10.23 -17.81 20.92
CA GLU A 144 11.46 -17.81 20.12
C GLU A 144 12.23 -16.49 20.26
N VAL A 145 11.54 -15.35 20.21
CA VAL A 145 12.15 -14.03 20.44
C VAL A 145 12.80 -13.96 21.82
N LEU A 146 12.11 -14.40 22.87
CA LEU A 146 12.68 -14.44 24.22
C LEU A 146 13.90 -15.37 24.33
N LYS A 147 13.84 -16.53 23.67
CA LYS A 147 14.94 -17.51 23.68
C LYS A 147 16.19 -17.00 22.96
N ASN A 148 16.01 -16.24 21.89
CA ASN A 148 17.10 -15.74 21.04
C ASN A 148 17.65 -14.39 21.53
N ALA A 149 16.97 -13.72 22.47
CA ALA A 149 17.42 -12.46 23.03
C ALA A 149 18.55 -12.67 24.06
N SER A 150 19.61 -11.86 23.93
CA SER A 150 20.75 -11.87 24.86
C SER A 150 20.50 -11.08 26.14
N SER A 151 19.68 -10.02 26.06
CA SER A 151 19.41 -9.09 27.15
C SER A 151 18.11 -8.33 26.89
N CYS A 152 17.61 -7.65 27.93
CA CYS A 152 16.54 -6.66 27.81
C CYS A 152 17.02 -5.45 27.01
N ILE A 153 16.09 -4.69 26.40
CA ILE A 153 16.39 -3.38 25.78
C ILE A 153 17.10 -2.40 26.73
N SER A 154 16.93 -2.53 28.04
CA SER A 154 17.65 -1.74 29.05
C SER A 154 19.14 -2.12 29.19
N GLY A 155 19.58 -3.20 28.54
CA GLY A 155 20.92 -3.80 28.71
C GLY A 155 21.01 -4.78 29.89
N GLU A 156 19.98 -4.84 30.73
CA GLU A 156 19.92 -5.77 31.85
C GLU A 156 19.70 -7.21 31.38
N PRO A 157 20.15 -8.23 32.14
CA PRO A 157 19.78 -9.61 31.89
C PRO A 157 18.25 -9.79 31.88
N LEU A 158 17.76 -10.71 31.06
CA LEU A 158 16.34 -11.04 31.03
C LEU A 158 15.93 -11.79 32.29
N GLY A 159 14.88 -11.30 32.95
CA GLY A 159 14.23 -11.96 34.08
C GLY A 159 13.41 -13.18 33.68
N GLN A 160 12.96 -13.95 34.67
CA GLN A 160 12.06 -15.11 34.43
C GLN A 160 10.67 -14.69 33.95
N ASP A 161 10.27 -13.45 34.26
CA ASP A 161 9.02 -12.81 33.86
C ASP A 161 9.22 -11.87 32.66
N ALA A 162 10.27 -12.09 31.87
CA ALA A 162 10.49 -11.32 30.65
C ALA A 162 9.34 -11.50 29.65
N GLU A 163 9.02 -10.40 28.99
CA GLU A 163 7.93 -10.27 28.05
C GLU A 163 8.45 -9.82 26.68
N VAL A 164 7.57 -9.84 25.68
CA VAL A 164 7.86 -9.31 24.36
C VAL A 164 7.06 -8.03 24.15
N HIS A 165 7.78 -6.95 23.89
CA HIS A 165 7.22 -5.69 23.44
C HIS A 165 7.16 -5.64 21.91
N HIS A 166 6.04 -5.17 21.36
CA HIS A 166 5.92 -4.85 19.95
C HIS A 166 6.27 -3.38 19.72
N GLU A 167 7.31 -3.10 18.92
CA GLU A 167 7.76 -1.72 18.65
C GLU A 167 6.68 -0.93 17.90
N GLY A 168 6.09 -1.53 16.87
CA GLY A 168 4.87 -1.07 16.23
C GLY A 168 3.66 -1.76 16.85
N ARG A 169 2.69 -0.98 17.32
CA ARG A 169 1.48 -1.50 17.97
C ARG A 169 0.73 -2.46 17.05
N VAL A 170 0.40 -3.64 17.57
CA VAL A 170 -0.41 -4.63 16.86
C VAL A 170 -1.77 -4.07 16.42
N ALA A 171 -2.35 -3.16 17.21
CA ALA A 171 -3.62 -2.50 16.87
C ALA A 171 -3.51 -1.62 15.61
N ASP A 172 -2.35 -1.02 15.35
CA ASP A 172 -2.13 -0.11 14.22
C ASP A 172 -1.50 -0.84 13.02
N ARG A 173 -0.69 -1.87 13.29
CA ARG A 173 0.07 -2.68 12.30
C ARG A 173 -0.13 -4.18 12.54
N PRO A 174 -1.36 -4.71 12.37
CA PRO A 174 -1.66 -6.13 12.64
C PRO A 174 -0.92 -7.09 11.68
N ASP A 175 -0.52 -6.59 10.52
CA ASP A 175 0.34 -7.26 9.54
C ASP A 175 1.73 -7.60 10.10
N LEU A 176 2.27 -6.75 10.97
CA LEU A 176 3.59 -6.93 11.61
C LEU A 176 3.52 -7.66 12.96
N SER A 177 2.35 -8.18 13.31
CA SER A 177 2.09 -8.72 14.64
C SER A 177 2.92 -9.97 14.96
N VAL A 178 3.28 -10.74 13.94
CA VAL A 178 4.11 -11.95 14.04
C VAL A 178 5.54 -11.76 13.54
N GLU A 179 5.91 -10.56 13.10
CA GLU A 179 7.25 -10.29 12.59
C GLU A 179 8.24 -10.14 13.76
N PRO A 180 9.26 -11.01 13.89
CA PRO A 180 10.22 -10.93 15.00
C PRO A 180 11.02 -9.62 15.01
N SER A 181 11.20 -8.99 13.85
CA SER A 181 11.87 -7.69 13.71
C SER A 181 11.10 -6.56 14.41
N ASN A 182 9.77 -6.68 14.50
CA ASN A 182 8.86 -5.77 15.21
C ASN A 182 8.75 -6.09 16.71
N MET A 183 9.57 -7.02 17.22
CA MET A 183 9.51 -7.49 18.61
C MET A 183 10.84 -7.23 19.34
N ARG A 184 10.75 -6.93 20.63
CA ARG A 184 11.88 -6.80 21.55
C ARG A 184 11.61 -7.52 22.86
N ALA A 185 12.60 -8.27 23.35
CA ALA A 185 12.55 -8.85 24.69
C ALA A 185 12.74 -7.74 25.74
N VAL A 186 11.84 -7.69 26.71
CA VAL A 186 11.83 -6.68 27.76
C VAL A 186 11.50 -7.29 29.11
N ASN A 187 12.12 -6.80 30.18
CA ASN A 187 11.70 -7.14 31.53
C ASN A 187 10.33 -6.50 31.84
N SER A 188 9.51 -7.14 32.67
CA SER A 188 8.12 -6.71 32.93
C SER A 188 8.01 -5.25 33.41
N GLY A 189 8.93 -4.81 34.28
CA GLY A 189 8.99 -3.41 34.75
C GLY A 189 9.27 -2.41 33.62
N ILE A 190 10.21 -2.74 32.73
CA ILE A 190 10.54 -1.93 31.55
C ILE A 190 9.35 -1.91 30.58
N HIS A 191 8.68 -3.04 30.39
CA HIS A 191 7.50 -3.10 29.54
C HIS A 191 6.38 -2.16 30.03
N ARG A 192 6.12 -2.16 31.35
CA ARG A 192 5.15 -1.24 31.96
C ARG A 192 5.54 0.22 31.79
N LEU A 193 6.83 0.54 31.94
CA LEU A 193 7.33 1.90 31.74
C LEU A 193 7.10 2.37 30.29
N ILE A 194 7.41 1.53 29.30
CA ILE A 194 7.17 1.84 27.88
C ILE A 194 5.70 2.18 27.63
N HIS A 195 4.77 1.38 28.18
CA HIS A 195 3.33 1.65 28.06
C HIS A 195 2.89 2.89 28.83
N ALA A 196 3.42 3.14 30.03
CA ALA A 196 3.09 4.33 30.82
C ALA A 196 3.51 5.62 30.10
N GLU A 197 4.66 5.59 29.42
CA GLU A 197 5.23 6.71 28.66
C GLU A 197 4.72 6.78 27.21
N GLN A 198 3.83 5.86 26.81
CA GLN A 198 3.30 5.78 25.43
C GLN A 198 4.40 5.69 24.35
N ALA A 199 5.54 5.07 24.68
CA ALA A 199 6.70 5.00 23.80
C ALA A 199 6.57 3.89 22.73
N HIS A 200 5.54 4.03 21.88
CA HIS A 200 5.10 3.03 20.89
C HIS A 200 5.59 3.30 19.46
N THR A 201 6.65 4.09 19.33
CA THR A 201 7.35 4.33 18.06
C THR A 201 8.84 4.16 18.29
N PRO A 202 9.63 3.81 17.25
CA PRO A 202 11.08 3.74 17.37
C PRO A 202 11.67 5.03 17.96
N GLN A 203 11.19 6.20 17.51
CA GLN A 203 11.70 7.50 17.99
C GLN A 203 11.34 7.75 19.47
N ALA A 204 10.13 7.40 19.90
CA ALA A 204 9.71 7.57 21.28
C ALA A 204 10.43 6.59 22.21
N LEU A 205 10.65 5.35 21.75
CA LEU A 205 11.40 4.33 22.48
C LEU A 205 12.88 4.70 22.61
N ASP A 206 13.48 5.25 21.56
CA ASP A 206 14.85 5.78 21.58
C ASP A 206 14.96 6.98 22.54
N ALA A 207 13.98 7.89 22.53
CA ALA A 207 13.95 9.03 23.44
C ALA A 207 13.82 8.59 24.91
N LEU A 208 12.97 7.60 25.19
CA LEU A 208 12.85 6.98 26.50
C LEU A 208 14.18 6.32 26.90
N GLY A 209 14.75 5.50 26.03
CA GLY A 209 16.03 4.84 26.29
C GLY A 209 17.16 5.83 26.59
N LYS A 210 17.23 6.96 25.89
CA LYS A 210 18.20 8.03 26.20
C LYS A 210 17.98 8.64 27.58
N ARG A 211 16.72 8.87 27.95
CA ARG A 211 16.37 9.46 29.26
C ARG A 211 16.68 8.51 30.41
N GLU A 212 16.39 7.23 30.24
CA GLU A 212 16.61 6.18 31.25
C GLU A 212 18.03 5.58 31.22
N GLY A 213 18.88 6.01 30.28
CA GLY A 213 20.28 5.57 30.18
C GLY A 213 20.48 4.17 29.58
N TRP A 214 19.52 3.68 28.78
CA TRP A 214 19.60 2.38 28.12
C TRP A 214 20.60 2.36 26.95
N PRO A 215 21.24 1.20 26.68
CA PRO A 215 22.12 1.04 25.54
C PRO A 215 21.38 1.40 24.25
N GLN A 216 21.93 2.35 23.51
CA GLN A 216 21.39 2.72 22.22
C GLN A 216 21.71 1.60 21.24
N THR A 217 20.69 0.88 20.78
CA THR A 217 20.86 0.01 19.62
C THR A 217 21.13 0.92 18.44
N LYS A 218 22.36 0.93 17.91
CA LYS A 218 22.61 1.55 16.61
C LYS A 218 21.69 0.86 15.60
N ARG A 219 20.58 1.49 15.24
CA ARG A 219 20.07 1.32 13.89
C ARG A 219 21.11 2.02 13.04
N GLU A 220 21.80 1.28 12.17
CA GLU A 220 22.45 1.94 11.06
C GLU A 220 21.40 2.86 10.43
N PRO A 221 21.69 4.16 10.23
CA PRO A 221 20.78 4.97 9.43
C PRO A 221 20.57 4.21 8.12
N GLU A 222 19.31 4.03 7.72
CA GLU A 222 19.05 3.48 6.39
C GLU A 222 19.90 4.27 5.39
N PRO A 223 20.63 3.60 4.49
CA PRO A 223 21.45 4.29 3.52
C PRO A 223 20.59 5.34 2.83
N GLU A 224 21.06 6.60 2.83
CA GLU A 224 20.44 7.64 2.03
C GLU A 224 20.30 7.10 0.60
N PRO A 225 19.14 7.33 -0.06
CA PRO A 225 18.97 6.89 -1.43
C PRO A 225 20.14 7.44 -2.24
N GLU A 226 20.86 6.56 -2.96
CA GLU A 226 21.91 6.99 -3.87
C GLU A 226 21.33 8.07 -4.78
N PRO A 227 22.03 9.21 -4.95
CA PRO A 227 21.56 10.24 -5.85
C PRO A 227 21.32 9.61 -7.22
N GLU A 228 20.09 9.77 -7.74
CA GLU A 228 19.75 9.23 -9.05
C GLU A 228 20.76 9.75 -10.09
N PRO A 229 21.20 8.90 -11.03
CA PRO A 229 22.12 9.33 -12.08
C PRO A 229 21.47 10.50 -12.81
N GLU A 230 22.19 11.62 -12.88
CA GLU A 230 21.75 12.84 -13.55
C GLU A 230 21.25 12.48 -14.95
N HIS A 231 19.94 12.58 -15.16
CA HIS A 231 19.35 12.47 -16.49
C HIS A 231 19.96 13.59 -17.33
N GLU A 232 20.85 13.23 -18.27
CA GLU A 232 21.32 14.14 -19.29
C GLU A 232 20.09 14.80 -19.92
N ALA A 233 19.97 16.11 -19.69
CA ALA A 233 18.94 16.92 -20.28
C ALA A 233 19.06 16.79 -21.80
N SER A 234 18.16 16.01 -22.40
CA SER A 234 17.95 16.00 -23.84
C SER A 234 17.49 17.40 -24.23
N LEU A 235 18.46 18.22 -24.66
CA LEU A 235 18.21 19.55 -25.17
C LEU A 235 17.23 19.46 -26.34
N PRO A 236 16.17 20.28 -26.38
CA PRO A 236 15.26 20.28 -27.52
C PRO A 236 16.04 20.65 -28.79
N PRO A 237 15.79 19.95 -29.93
CA PRO A 237 16.45 20.29 -31.18
C PRO A 237 16.09 21.72 -31.57
N LYS A 238 17.10 22.58 -31.54
CA LYS A 238 17.03 23.98 -31.97
C LYS A 238 16.53 24.06 -33.41
N TYR A 239 15.58 24.99 -33.61
CA TYR A 239 15.11 25.53 -34.88
C TYR A 239 16.07 25.32 -36.06
N ARG A 240 15.70 24.46 -37.02
CA ARG A 240 16.29 24.50 -38.36
C ARG A 240 15.73 25.73 -39.09
N GLY A 241 16.56 26.76 -39.22
CA GLY A 241 16.33 27.88 -40.13
C GLY A 241 16.25 27.44 -41.60
N PRO A 242 15.80 28.32 -42.50
CA PRO A 242 15.41 27.96 -43.85
C PRO A 242 16.62 27.54 -44.69
N LYS A 243 16.44 26.46 -45.46
CA LYS A 243 17.41 26.00 -46.46
C LYS A 243 17.51 27.04 -47.57
N THR A 244 18.59 27.81 -47.59
CA THR A 244 19.07 28.47 -48.81
C THR A 244 19.83 27.46 -49.65
N GLY A 245 19.50 27.40 -50.95
CA GLY A 245 20.10 26.48 -51.91
C GLY A 245 21.47 26.91 -52.45
N ASN A 246 21.82 26.28 -53.57
CA ASN A 246 23.03 26.33 -54.41
C ASN A 246 24.13 25.36 -53.93
N THR A 247 24.70 24.48 -54.76
CA THR A 247 24.87 24.45 -56.24
C THR A 247 24.93 23.00 -56.70
#